data_AF-B0BFR6-F1
#
_entry.id   AF-B0BFR6-F1
#
_cell.length_a   1.000
_cell.length_b   1.000
_cell.length_c   1.000
_cell.angle_alpha   90.00
_cell.angle_beta   90.00
_cell.angle_gamma   90.00
#
_symmetry.space_group_name_H-M   'P 1'
#
loop_
_entity.id
_entity.type
_entity.pdbx_description
1 polymer ?
#
loop_
_entity_poly.entity_id
_entity_poly.type
_entity_poly.pdbx_seq_one_letter_code
_entity_poly.pdbx_strand_id
1 'polypeptide(L)'
;MFSRFNRLVRRSVALGNSFPIMPIDEIRLSVEFAELPNQPRVIDRLIRELFDHENMHVRRIAVNACRRSEHFDEPGLRDALVRRLSDEEAWVRYDAAWAIGDAGYDDAEIRNGLKAAAGDAKLPGDEERRAENPSDADLSAKVRALEVLNKLGA
;
A
#
# COMPACT_ATOMS: atom_id res chain seq x y z
N MET A 1 -10.43 -22.93 7.65
CA MET A 1 -9.96 -21.82 6.78
C MET A 1 -9.74 -20.53 7.57
N PHE A 2 -10.68 -20.09 8.42
CA PHE A 2 -10.56 -18.90 9.30
C PHE A 2 -9.34 -18.84 10.23
N SER A 3 -8.86 -20.01 10.69
CA SER A 3 -7.73 -20.09 11.61
C SER A 3 -6.43 -19.55 11.01
N ARG A 4 -6.24 -19.63 9.69
CA ARG A 4 -5.02 -19.16 9.02
C ARG A 4 -4.99 -17.63 8.94
N PHE A 5 -6.06 -16.99 8.47
CA PHE A 5 -6.13 -15.52 8.43
C PHE A 5 -5.91 -14.90 9.81
N ASN A 6 -6.63 -15.38 10.83
CA ASN A 6 -6.51 -14.82 12.19
C ASN A 6 -5.10 -15.03 12.78
N ARG A 7 -4.40 -16.10 12.37
CA ARG A 7 -3.01 -16.32 12.74
C ARG A 7 -2.09 -15.32 12.04
N LEU A 8 -2.33 -15.00 10.77
CA LEU A 8 -1.56 -13.98 10.06
C LEU A 8 -1.78 -12.59 10.66
N VAL A 9 -3.03 -12.23 11.00
CA VAL A 9 -3.34 -10.98 11.71
C VAL A 9 -2.50 -10.85 12.99
N ARG A 10 -2.52 -11.89 13.85
CA ARG A 10 -1.71 -11.88 15.07
C ARG A 10 -0.20 -11.75 14.80
N ARG A 11 0.30 -12.39 13.74
CA ARG A 11 1.71 -12.29 13.36
C ARG A 11 2.06 -10.90 12.83
N SER A 12 1.18 -10.27 12.05
CA SER A 12 1.35 -8.89 11.59
C SER A 12 1.40 -7.90 12.75
N VAL A 13 0.48 -8.03 13.72
CA VAL A 13 0.49 -7.19 14.92
C VAL A 13 1.73 -7.43 15.77
N ALA A 14 2.13 -8.70 15.97
CA ALA A 14 3.35 -9.03 16.70
C ALA A 14 4.60 -8.49 16.02
N LEU A 15 4.68 -8.57 14.69
CA LEU A 15 5.79 -8.00 13.92
C LEU A 15 5.81 -6.48 14.05
N GLY A 16 4.66 -5.80 13.89
CA GLY A 16 4.56 -4.35 14.02
C GLY A 16 4.98 -3.83 15.40
N ASN A 17 4.83 -4.66 16.44
CA ASN A 17 5.25 -4.35 17.81
C ASN A 17 6.67 -4.84 18.15
N SER A 18 7.34 -5.51 17.21
CA SER A 18 8.73 -5.94 17.38
C SER A 18 9.67 -4.88 16.82
N PHE A 19 10.84 -4.69 17.44
CA PHE A 19 11.89 -3.82 16.90
C PHE A 19 13.25 -4.52 17.06
N PRO A 20 14.12 -4.52 16.04
CA PRO A 20 13.93 -3.95 14.70
C PRO A 20 13.00 -4.78 13.79
N ILE A 21 12.33 -4.13 12.84
CA ILE A 21 11.53 -4.80 11.81
C ILE A 21 12.36 -4.91 10.55
N MET A 22 12.43 -6.12 10.00
CA MET A 22 13.08 -6.37 8.72
C MET A 22 12.05 -6.25 7.59
N PRO A 23 12.30 -5.47 6.52
CA PRO A 23 11.36 -5.33 5.39
C PRO A 23 10.93 -6.67 4.77
N ILE A 24 11.82 -7.69 4.81
CA ILE A 24 11.52 -9.02 4.31
C ILE A 24 10.36 -9.71 5.07
N ASP A 25 10.17 -9.40 6.35
CA ASP A 25 9.12 -10.03 7.16
C ASP A 25 7.74 -9.43 6.87
N GLU A 26 7.66 -8.13 6.57
CA GLU A 26 6.45 -7.50 6.05
C GLU A 26 6.06 -8.13 4.70
N ILE A 27 7.04 -8.29 3.80
CA ILE A 27 6.83 -8.89 2.48
C ILE A 27 6.33 -10.31 2.62
N ARG A 28 6.97 -11.13 3.47
CA ARG A 28 6.54 -12.53 3.71
C ARG A 28 5.10 -12.61 4.18
N LEU A 29 4.70 -11.81 5.18
CA LEU A 29 3.33 -11.81 5.67
C LEU A 29 2.33 -11.34 4.60
N SER A 30 2.72 -10.35 3.80
CA SER A 30 1.90 -9.86 2.68
C SER A 30 1.64 -10.97 1.65
N VAL A 31 2.68 -11.73 1.30
CA VAL A 31 2.59 -12.90 0.40
C VAL A 31 1.71 -13.98 1.02
N GLU A 32 1.90 -14.31 2.30
CA GLU A 32 1.08 -15.33 2.98
C GLU A 32 -0.41 -14.97 2.99
N PHE A 33 -0.77 -13.68 3.12
CA PHE A 33 -2.16 -13.23 2.95
C PHE A 33 -2.64 -13.39 1.50
N ALA A 34 -1.82 -12.96 0.53
CA ALA A 34 -2.15 -13.06 -0.90
C ALA A 34 -2.23 -14.51 -1.41
N GLU A 35 -1.67 -15.50 -0.70
CA GLU A 35 -1.79 -16.92 -1.07
C GLU A 35 -2.96 -17.64 -0.36
N LEU A 36 -3.70 -16.94 0.50
CA LEU A 36 -4.87 -17.54 1.14
C LEU A 36 -5.96 -17.84 0.11
N PRO A 37 -6.67 -18.98 0.24
CA PRO A 37 -7.82 -19.27 -0.60
C PRO A 37 -8.96 -18.30 -0.32
N ASN A 38 -9.81 -18.07 -1.33
CA ASN A 38 -10.98 -17.18 -1.28
C ASN A 38 -10.60 -15.70 -1.08
N GLN A 39 -9.94 -15.15 -2.10
CA GLN A 39 -9.43 -13.78 -2.12
C GLN A 39 -10.48 -12.68 -1.93
N PRO A 40 -11.71 -12.78 -2.48
CA PRO A 40 -12.76 -11.82 -2.17
C PRO A 40 -12.95 -11.64 -0.66
N ARG A 41 -12.99 -12.76 0.07
CA ARG A 41 -13.13 -12.73 1.51
C ARG A 41 -11.88 -12.25 2.24
N VAL A 42 -10.69 -12.57 1.72
CA VAL A 42 -9.42 -12.13 2.33
C VAL A 42 -9.31 -10.62 2.22
N ILE A 43 -9.55 -10.05 1.04
CA ILE A 43 -9.47 -8.61 0.78
C ILE A 43 -10.51 -7.85 1.61
N ASP A 44 -11.75 -8.31 1.62
CA ASP A 44 -12.81 -7.74 2.45
C ASP A 44 -12.41 -7.64 3.93
N ARG A 45 -11.76 -8.69 4.45
CA ARG A 45 -11.27 -8.69 5.83
C ARG A 45 -10.02 -7.83 6.03
N LEU A 46 -9.08 -7.82 5.08
CA LEU A 46 -7.91 -6.94 5.15
C LEU A 46 -8.35 -5.47 5.25
N ILE A 47 -9.32 -5.05 4.41
CA ILE A 47 -9.88 -3.71 4.42
C ILE A 47 -10.52 -3.39 5.77
N ARG A 48 -11.37 -4.29 6.30
CA ARG A 48 -12.09 -4.03 7.55
C ARG A 48 -11.23 -4.09 8.81
N GLU A 49 -10.22 -4.97 8.83
CA GLU A 49 -9.47 -5.27 10.06
C GLU A 49 -8.09 -4.60 10.12
N LEU A 50 -7.43 -4.40 8.97
CA LEU A 50 -6.00 -4.03 8.96
C LEU A 50 -5.70 -2.71 8.25
N PHE A 51 -6.53 -2.26 7.31
CA PHE A 51 -6.24 -1.02 6.57
C PHE A 51 -6.16 0.18 7.50
N ASP A 52 -7.05 0.27 8.50
CA ASP A 52 -7.13 1.37 9.48
C ASP A 52 -6.48 1.02 10.83
N HIS A 53 -5.56 0.05 10.85
CA HIS A 53 -4.85 -0.34 12.08
C HIS A 53 -3.90 0.77 12.56
N GLU A 54 -3.74 0.94 13.88
CA GLU A 54 -2.90 1.99 14.48
C GLU A 54 -1.43 1.87 14.07
N ASN A 55 -0.92 0.64 13.98
CA ASN A 55 0.45 0.35 13.60
C ASN A 55 0.63 0.37 12.06
N MET A 56 1.53 1.21 11.58
CA MET A 56 1.76 1.41 10.15
C MET A 56 2.29 0.18 9.41
N HIS A 57 3.10 -0.67 10.06
CA HIS A 57 3.57 -1.91 9.45
C HIS A 57 2.42 -2.89 9.16
N VAL A 58 1.40 -2.92 10.03
CA VAL A 58 0.19 -3.72 9.80
C VAL A 58 -0.59 -3.18 8.60
N ARG A 59 -0.73 -1.85 8.48
CA ARG A 59 -1.35 -1.21 7.31
C ARG A 59 -0.60 -1.54 6.03
N ARG A 60 0.73 -1.42 6.04
CA ARG A 60 1.60 -1.75 4.90
C ARG A 60 1.44 -3.19 4.46
N ILE A 61 1.43 -4.15 5.40
CA ILE A 61 1.21 -5.57 5.08
C ILE A 61 -0.13 -5.77 4.38
N ALA A 62 -1.19 -5.12 4.84
CA ALA A 62 -2.51 -5.26 4.24
C ALA A 62 -2.58 -4.69 2.81
N VAL A 63 -2.05 -3.47 2.59
CA VAL A 63 -1.98 -2.85 1.26
C VAL A 63 -1.15 -3.72 0.30
N ASN A 64 0.00 -4.20 0.77
CA ASN A 64 0.90 -5.05 0.00
C ASN A 64 0.32 -6.43 -0.31
N ALA A 65 -0.50 -6.99 0.58
CA ALA A 65 -1.21 -8.24 0.35
C ALA A 65 -2.29 -8.06 -0.74
N CYS A 66 -3.08 -6.99 -0.66
CA CYS A 66 -4.07 -6.68 -1.70
C CYS A 66 -3.39 -6.47 -3.07
N ARG A 67 -2.28 -5.73 -3.13
CA ARG A 67 -1.52 -5.54 -4.38
C ARG A 67 -1.04 -6.86 -4.99
N ARG A 68 -0.48 -7.76 -4.16
CA ARG A 68 0.04 -9.08 -4.60
C ARG A 68 -1.04 -10.09 -4.92
N SER A 69 -2.26 -9.90 -4.44
CA SER A 69 -3.37 -10.80 -4.77
C SER A 69 -3.79 -10.68 -6.23
N GLU A 70 -3.54 -9.53 -6.88
CA GLU A 70 -4.02 -9.19 -8.23
C GLU A 70 -5.56 -9.22 -8.38
N HIS A 71 -6.30 -9.28 -7.28
CA HIS A 71 -7.76 -9.23 -7.22
C HIS A 71 -8.24 -7.78 -7.05
N PHE A 72 -7.98 -6.94 -8.05
CA PHE A 72 -8.32 -5.51 -7.99
C PHE A 72 -9.82 -5.24 -8.11
N ASP A 73 -10.59 -6.12 -8.75
CA ASP A 73 -12.04 -5.90 -8.92
C ASP A 73 -12.86 -6.09 -7.63
N GLU A 74 -12.22 -6.36 -6.49
CA GLU A 74 -12.93 -6.58 -5.22
C GLU A 74 -13.59 -5.31 -4.67
N PRO A 75 -14.87 -5.38 -4.26
CA PRO A 75 -15.61 -4.22 -3.77
C PRO A 75 -14.91 -3.50 -2.62
N GLY A 76 -14.80 -2.17 -2.76
CA GLY A 76 -14.24 -1.29 -1.75
C GLY A 76 -12.70 -1.25 -1.70
N LEU A 77 -11.98 -2.10 -2.44
CA LEU A 77 -10.52 -2.05 -2.48
C LEU A 77 -10.01 -0.73 -3.08
N ARG A 78 -10.64 -0.27 -4.17
CA ARG A 78 -10.36 1.05 -4.77
C ARG A 78 -10.42 2.16 -3.72
N ASP A 79 -11.56 2.32 -3.05
CA ASP A 79 -11.79 3.39 -2.09
C ASP A 79 -10.85 3.26 -0.88
N ALA A 80 -10.58 2.03 -0.43
CA ALA A 80 -9.64 1.77 0.65
C ALA A 80 -8.21 2.21 0.29
N LEU A 81 -7.75 1.97 -0.95
CA LEU A 81 -6.43 2.41 -1.42
C LEU A 81 -6.37 3.94 -1.60
N VAL A 82 -7.43 4.57 -2.11
CA VAL A 82 -7.52 6.04 -2.23
C VAL A 82 -7.34 6.68 -0.85
N ARG A 83 -8.02 6.17 0.20
CA ARG A 83 -7.85 6.66 1.58
C ARG A 83 -6.42 6.52 2.11
N ARG A 84 -5.61 5.59 1.58
CA ARG A 84 -4.21 5.42 1.98
C ARG A 84 -3.23 6.34 1.25
N LEU A 85 -3.64 7.03 0.18
CA LEU A 85 -2.85 8.11 -0.41
C LEU A 85 -2.65 9.31 0.53
N SER A 86 -3.50 9.44 1.55
CA SER A 86 -3.39 10.48 2.59
C SER A 86 -3.04 9.89 3.97
N ASP A 87 -2.48 8.68 4.03
CA ASP A 87 -1.99 8.10 5.28
C ASP A 87 -0.88 8.97 5.89
N GLU A 88 -0.82 9.05 7.22
CA GLU A 88 0.19 9.84 7.93
C GLU A 88 1.62 9.33 7.64
N GLU A 89 1.76 8.02 7.44
CA GLU A 89 3.04 7.36 7.21
C GLU A 89 3.37 7.25 5.73
N ALA A 90 4.53 7.80 5.35
CA ALA A 90 4.91 7.93 3.95
C ALA A 90 5.05 6.58 3.23
N TRP A 91 5.56 5.55 3.90
CA TRP A 91 5.65 4.22 3.31
C TRP A 91 4.28 3.58 3.03
N VAL A 92 3.24 3.92 3.80
CA VAL A 92 1.86 3.48 3.50
C VAL A 92 1.34 4.21 2.26
N ARG A 93 1.58 5.53 2.16
CA ARG A 93 1.24 6.31 0.95
C ARG A 93 1.92 5.77 -0.30
N TYR A 94 3.21 5.44 -0.20
CA TYR A 94 3.99 4.83 -1.28
C TYR A 94 3.37 3.50 -1.75
N ASP A 95 3.09 2.59 -0.81
CA ASP A 95 2.52 1.28 -1.12
C ASP A 95 1.10 1.40 -1.73
N ALA A 96 0.32 2.39 -1.30
CA ALA A 96 -1.01 2.67 -1.85
C ALA A 96 -0.94 3.20 -3.29
N ALA A 97 -0.06 4.18 -3.55
CA ALA A 97 0.16 4.69 -4.90
C ALA A 97 0.63 3.57 -5.86
N TRP A 98 1.53 2.70 -5.40
CA TRP A 98 1.96 1.53 -6.17
C TRP A 98 0.78 0.59 -6.45
N ALA A 99 0.00 0.22 -5.43
CA ALA A 99 -1.15 -0.66 -5.62
C ALA A 99 -2.17 -0.08 -6.62
N ILE A 100 -2.43 1.22 -6.58
CA ILE A 100 -3.29 1.92 -7.54
C ILE A 100 -2.72 1.85 -8.97
N GLY A 101 -1.41 2.08 -9.12
CA GLY A 101 -0.75 2.02 -10.42
C GLY A 101 -0.70 0.62 -11.04
N ASP A 102 -0.57 -0.42 -10.21
CA ASP A 102 -0.66 -1.83 -10.64
C ASP A 102 -2.11 -2.20 -11.00
N ALA A 103 -3.08 -1.71 -10.23
CA ALA A 103 -4.51 -1.95 -10.49
C ALA A 103 -5.04 -1.23 -11.74
N GLY A 104 -4.36 -0.17 -12.18
CA GLY A 104 -4.82 0.65 -13.31
C GLY A 104 -6.10 1.43 -13.00
N TYR A 105 -6.38 1.74 -11.73
CA TYR A 105 -7.52 2.58 -11.40
C TYR A 105 -7.31 3.99 -11.94
N ASP A 106 -8.30 4.47 -12.69
CA ASP A 106 -8.22 5.77 -13.32
C ASP A 106 -9.59 6.45 -13.35
N ASP A 107 -9.77 7.39 -12.42
CA ASP A 107 -10.90 8.30 -12.42
C ASP A 107 -10.49 9.62 -11.75
N ALA A 108 -11.43 10.58 -11.70
CA ALA A 108 -11.17 11.92 -11.17
C ALA A 108 -10.71 11.92 -9.71
N GLU A 109 -11.27 11.04 -8.86
CA GLU A 109 -10.90 10.99 -7.45
C GLU A 109 -9.51 10.36 -7.26
N ILE A 110 -9.19 9.28 -7.99
CA ILE A 110 -7.84 8.69 -7.99
C ILE A 110 -6.81 9.73 -8.43
N ARG A 111 -7.06 10.43 -9.55
CA ARG A 111 -6.15 11.46 -10.06
C ARG A 111 -5.95 12.60 -9.06
N ASN A 112 -7.02 13.04 -8.42
CA ASN A 112 -6.94 14.08 -7.38
C ASN A 112 -6.16 13.60 -6.15
N GLY A 113 -6.40 12.38 -5.69
CA GLY A 113 -5.68 11.76 -4.58
C GLY A 113 -4.19 11.61 -4.87
N LEU A 114 -3.83 11.11 -6.05
CA LEU A 114 -2.44 10.97 -6.49
C LEU A 114 -1.76 12.34 -6.62
N LYS A 115 -2.46 13.34 -7.16
CA LYS A 115 -1.94 14.71 -7.24
C LYS A 115 -1.69 15.31 -5.85
N ALA A 116 -2.59 15.10 -4.90
CA ALA A 116 -2.40 15.53 -3.52
C ALA A 116 -1.23 14.82 -2.85
N ALA A 117 -1.10 13.50 -3.05
CA ALA A 117 -0.01 12.70 -2.49
C ALA A 117 1.36 13.03 -3.13
N ALA A 118 1.38 13.40 -4.41
CA ALA A 118 2.58 13.87 -5.11
C ALA A 118 3.09 15.22 -4.58
N GLY A 119 2.16 16.08 -4.12
CA GLY A 119 2.50 17.39 -3.57
C GLY A 119 3.28 18.25 -4.58
N ASP A 120 4.48 18.63 -4.20
CA ASP A 120 5.39 19.50 -4.95
C ASP A 120 6.54 18.74 -5.67
N ALA A 121 6.49 17.41 -5.70
CA ALA A 121 7.49 16.59 -6.40
C ALA A 121 7.58 16.92 -7.90
N LYS A 122 8.77 16.75 -8.46
CA LYS A 122 9.10 17.13 -9.84
C LYS A 122 10.00 16.08 -10.49
N LEU A 123 9.48 15.43 -11.52
CA LEU A 123 10.25 14.50 -12.35
C LEU A 123 10.98 15.22 -13.49
N PRO A 124 12.19 14.77 -13.89
CA PRO A 124 12.95 13.66 -13.29
C PRO A 124 13.77 14.07 -12.06
N GLY A 125 13.86 15.37 -11.75
CA GLY A 125 14.83 15.88 -10.77
C GLY A 125 14.73 15.30 -9.36
N ASP A 126 13.55 14.87 -8.89
CA ASP A 126 13.44 14.20 -7.59
C ASP A 126 13.22 12.69 -7.59
N GLU A 127 13.18 12.10 -8.78
CA GLU A 127 13.59 10.71 -8.97
C GLU A 127 15.08 10.53 -8.69
N GLU A 128 15.93 11.43 -9.19
CA GLU A 128 17.38 11.43 -8.93
C GLU A 128 17.67 11.61 -7.43
N ARG A 129 17.05 12.60 -6.78
CA ARG A 129 17.16 12.80 -5.32
C ARG A 129 16.70 11.59 -4.52
N ARG A 130 15.64 10.90 -4.94
CA ARG A 130 15.19 9.64 -4.32
C ARG A 130 16.25 8.55 -4.47
N ALA A 131 16.90 8.45 -5.63
CA ALA A 131 17.95 7.46 -5.86
C ALA A 131 19.20 7.70 -4.99
N GLU A 132 19.54 8.96 -4.72
CA GLU A 132 20.64 9.36 -3.83
C GLU A 132 20.33 9.10 -2.34
N ASN A 133 19.06 9.23 -1.92
CA ASN A 133 18.61 8.93 -0.57
C ASN A 133 17.35 8.04 -0.55
N PRO A 134 17.50 6.71 -0.74
CA PRO A 134 16.37 5.78 -0.75
C PRO A 134 15.65 5.66 0.59
N SER A 135 16.23 6.18 1.67
CA SER A 135 15.62 6.16 3.01
C SER A 135 14.64 7.31 3.25
N ASP A 136 14.60 8.31 2.35
CA ASP A 136 13.61 9.39 2.39
C ASP A 136 12.24 8.86 1.96
N ALA A 137 11.46 8.46 2.97
CA ALA A 137 10.15 7.88 2.78
C ALA A 137 9.15 8.89 2.17
N ASP A 138 9.19 10.16 2.61
CA ASP A 138 8.27 11.19 2.13
C ASP A 138 8.51 11.49 0.65
N LEU A 139 9.78 11.70 0.28
CA LEU A 139 10.15 11.91 -1.11
C LEU A 139 9.78 10.68 -1.96
N SER A 140 10.08 9.47 -1.47
CA SER A 140 9.74 8.23 -2.17
C SER A 140 8.25 8.13 -2.47
N ALA A 141 7.39 8.44 -1.49
CA ALA A 141 5.94 8.42 -1.63
C ALA A 141 5.44 9.44 -2.65
N LYS A 142 5.93 10.69 -2.56
CA LYS A 142 5.56 11.77 -3.49
C LYS A 142 5.95 11.43 -4.93
N VAL A 143 7.18 10.98 -5.13
CA VAL A 143 7.71 10.57 -6.45
C VAL A 143 6.88 9.42 -7.01
N ARG A 144 6.57 8.39 -6.21
CA ARG A 144 5.75 7.25 -6.65
C ARG A 144 4.34 7.69 -7.07
N ALA A 145 3.70 8.58 -6.30
CA ALA A 145 2.38 9.10 -6.66
C ALA A 145 2.41 9.88 -7.98
N LEU A 146 3.46 10.68 -8.21
CA LEU A 146 3.65 11.44 -9.45
C LEU A 146 3.94 10.53 -10.66
N GLU A 147 4.77 9.50 -10.49
CA GLU A 147 5.03 8.48 -11.53
C GLU A 147 3.71 7.81 -11.99
N VAL A 148 2.88 7.40 -11.02
CA VAL A 148 1.59 6.77 -11.32
C VAL A 148 0.64 7.76 -12.00
N LEU A 149 0.54 9.00 -11.48
CA LEU A 149 -0.30 10.03 -12.08
C LEU A 149 0.09 10.33 -13.54
N ASN A 150 1.39 10.44 -13.83
CA ASN A 150 1.89 10.67 -15.19
C ASN A 150 1.56 9.50 -16.12
N LYS A 151 1.62 8.26 -15.61
CA LYS A 151 1.25 7.06 -16.38
C LYS A 151 -0.24 7.02 -16.72
N LEU A 152 -1.13 7.53 -15.85
CA LEU A 152 -2.58 7.60 -16.09
C LEU A 152 -3.00 8.78 -17.00
N GLY A 153 -2.10 9.74 -17.23
CA GLY A 153 -2.32 10.88 -18.11
C GLY A 153 -1.68 10.75 -19.50
N ALA A 154 -0.93 9.67 -19.74
CA ALA A 154 -0.29 9.33 -21.01
C ALA A 154 -1.21 8.44 -21.86
#